data_AF-A0A078RDI4-F1
#
_entry.id   AF-A0A078RDI4-F1
#
_cell.length_a   1.000
_cell.length_b   1.000
_cell.length_c   1.000
_cell.angle_alpha   90.00
_cell.angle_beta   90.00
_cell.angle_gamma   90.00
#
_symmetry.space_group_name_H-M   'P 1'
#
loop_
_entity.id
_entity.type
_entity.pdbx_description
1 polymer ?
#
loop_
_entity_poly.entity_id
_entity_poly.type
_entity_poly.pdbx_seq_one_letter_code
_entity_poly.pdbx_strand_id
1 'polypeptide(L)'
;MKYQAENAVSSFFYYMWNAWCEEECKVVYGDMYRHFWEKWSLMTDKGIFGAAERFYAELTDRYREKLVERAVSLYDGKARRKHPDDSEIKVCSDCGSTEIEIQAWVDVNTNEYHSDVDDYIWCSRCEDNVETCSKQSFLEKMQEWWKSNSTDNLEYLTGFKTSDFPSANSGQTFAEAADEWWNGKSYDEKRNIYLTNN
;
A
#
# COMPACT_ATOMS: atom_id res chain seq x y z
N MET A 1 -13.55 17.61 3.12
CA MET A 1 -13.18 16.16 3.09
C MET A 1 -12.44 15.84 4.39
N LYS A 2 -12.76 14.76 5.13
CA LYS A 2 -12.10 14.49 6.43
C LYS A 2 -10.77 13.76 6.21
N TYR A 3 -9.65 14.45 6.40
CA TYR A 3 -8.31 13.86 6.36
C TYR A 3 -7.75 13.68 7.78
N GLN A 4 -6.86 12.71 7.99
CA GLN A 4 -6.12 12.58 9.25
C GLN A 4 -5.24 13.82 9.48
N ALA A 5 -5.18 14.31 10.73
CA ALA A 5 -4.44 15.52 11.08
C ALA A 5 -2.96 15.45 10.67
N GLU A 6 -2.32 14.30 10.86
CA GLU A 6 -0.93 14.07 10.45
C GLU A 6 -0.73 14.20 8.93
N ASN A 7 -1.64 13.65 8.14
CA ASN A 7 -1.59 13.77 6.69
C ASN A 7 -1.74 15.23 6.25
N ALA A 8 -2.62 16.01 6.89
CA ALA A 8 -2.80 17.43 6.59
C ALA A 8 -1.54 18.27 6.86
N VAL A 9 -0.86 18.02 7.99
CA VAL A 9 0.38 18.74 8.36
C VAL A 9 1.52 18.40 7.41
N SER A 10 1.79 17.12 7.17
CA SER A 10 2.85 16.71 6.24
C SER A 10 2.58 17.17 4.80
N SER A 11 1.32 17.08 4.35
CA SER A 11 0.90 17.57 3.03
C SER A 11 1.15 19.07 2.88
N PHE A 12 0.76 19.87 3.88
CA PHE A 12 0.96 21.32 3.86
C PHE A 12 2.44 21.68 3.70
N PHE A 13 3.32 21.14 4.55
CA PHE A 13 4.75 21.46 4.46
C PHE A 13 5.35 20.97 3.15
N TYR A 14 5.03 19.75 2.70
CA TYR A 14 5.50 19.25 1.42
C TYR A 14 5.06 20.17 0.27
N TYR A 15 3.78 20.54 0.24
CA TYR A 15 3.21 21.39 -0.80
C TYR A 15 3.85 22.79 -0.81
N MET A 16 3.98 23.43 0.35
CA MET A 16 4.60 24.75 0.47
C MET A 16 6.07 24.77 0.05
N TRP A 17 6.82 23.69 0.31
CA TRP A 17 8.24 23.63 -0.05
C TRP A 17 8.51 23.19 -1.48
N ASN A 18 7.67 22.33 -2.05
CA ASN A 18 8.00 21.62 -3.30
C ASN A 18 7.10 21.98 -4.48
N ALA A 19 5.91 22.56 -4.24
CA ALA A 19 4.92 22.79 -5.28
C ALA A 19 4.36 24.21 -5.29
N TRP A 20 4.48 24.98 -4.19
CA TRP A 20 3.91 26.31 -4.09
C TRP A 20 4.57 27.31 -5.04
N CYS A 21 3.78 27.85 -5.96
CA CYS A 21 4.15 28.88 -6.93
C CYS A 21 2.94 29.78 -7.24
N GLU A 22 3.11 30.80 -8.07
CA GLU A 22 2.03 31.75 -8.41
C GLU A 22 0.86 31.05 -9.11
N GLU A 23 1.15 30.07 -9.95
CA GLU A 23 0.15 29.25 -10.65
C GLU A 23 -0.67 28.42 -9.67
N GLU A 24 -0.01 27.77 -8.71
CA GLU A 24 -0.69 27.02 -7.66
C GLU A 24 -1.48 27.94 -6.72
N CYS A 25 -0.97 29.12 -6.42
CA CYS A 25 -1.73 30.17 -5.71
C CYS A 25 -3.02 30.54 -6.47
N LYS A 26 -2.96 30.61 -7.80
CA LYS A 26 -4.14 30.81 -8.66
C LYS A 26 -5.11 29.64 -8.62
N VAL A 27 -4.62 28.41 -8.60
CA VAL A 27 -5.48 27.22 -8.44
C VAL A 27 -6.21 27.24 -7.09
N VAL A 28 -5.51 27.59 -6.00
CA VAL A 28 -6.10 27.59 -4.64
C VAL A 28 -7.11 28.73 -4.45
N TYR A 29 -6.75 29.95 -4.88
CA TYR A 29 -7.51 31.15 -4.52
C TYR A 29 -8.33 31.77 -5.67
N GLY A 30 -8.21 31.24 -6.89
CA GLY A 30 -8.96 31.72 -8.05
C GLY A 30 -8.68 33.20 -8.33
N ASP A 31 -9.71 34.01 -8.52
CA ASP A 31 -9.57 35.43 -8.92
C ASP A 31 -8.82 36.29 -7.90
N MET A 32 -8.78 35.90 -6.62
CA MET A 32 -8.08 36.64 -5.56
C MET A 32 -6.60 36.29 -5.47
N TYR A 33 -6.07 35.44 -6.34
CA TYR A 33 -4.70 34.91 -6.22
C TYR A 33 -3.62 35.99 -6.13
N ARG A 34 -3.79 37.12 -6.83
CA ARG A 34 -2.83 38.24 -6.78
C ARG A 34 -2.66 38.79 -5.36
N HIS A 35 -3.77 38.98 -4.65
CA HIS A 35 -3.76 39.43 -3.25
C HIS A 35 -3.03 38.45 -2.33
N PHE A 36 -3.27 37.16 -2.50
CA PHE A 36 -2.61 36.13 -1.69
C PHE A 36 -1.14 35.92 -2.08
N TRP A 37 -0.80 36.08 -3.36
CA TRP A 37 0.56 36.00 -3.86
C TRP A 37 1.40 37.18 -3.37
N GLU A 38 0.86 38.40 -3.40
CA GLU A 38 1.51 39.58 -2.80
C GLU A 38 1.74 39.39 -1.30
N LYS A 39 0.75 38.85 -0.57
CA LYS A 39 0.94 38.46 0.83
C LYS A 39 2.07 37.45 1.00
N TRP A 40 2.13 36.41 0.16
CA TRP A 40 3.21 35.43 0.18
C TRP A 40 4.59 36.07 -0.05
N SER A 41 4.71 36.91 -1.09
CA SER A 41 5.95 37.65 -1.39
C SER A 41 6.44 38.48 -0.20
N LEU A 42 5.52 39.19 0.47
CA LEU A 42 5.83 39.95 1.69
C LEU A 42 6.33 39.08 2.84
N MET A 43 5.89 37.82 2.93
CA MET A 43 6.40 36.89 3.95
C MET A 43 7.78 36.36 3.60
N THR A 44 8.07 36.16 2.31
CA THR A 44 9.40 35.74 1.84
C THR A 44 10.44 36.84 1.96
N ASP A 45 10.04 38.12 1.81
CA ASP A 45 10.93 39.29 2.00
C ASP A 45 11.45 39.39 3.44
N LYS A 46 10.69 38.87 4.41
CA LYS A 46 11.12 38.77 5.82
C LYS A 46 12.05 37.58 6.08
N GLY A 47 12.36 36.80 5.05
CA GLY A 47 13.17 35.60 5.10
C GLY A 47 12.37 34.35 4.68
N ILE A 48 12.98 33.54 3.82
CA ILE A 48 12.35 32.34 3.26
C ILE A 48 12.00 31.30 4.34
N PHE A 49 12.84 31.16 5.37
CA PHE A 49 12.54 30.30 6.51
C PHE A 49 11.45 30.92 7.37
N GLY A 50 10.38 30.16 7.63
CA GLY A 50 9.21 30.64 8.33
C GLY A 50 8.17 31.35 7.43
N ALA A 51 8.43 31.49 6.13
CA ALA A 51 7.53 32.22 5.24
C ALA A 51 6.17 31.51 5.09
N ALA A 52 6.17 30.17 5.04
CA ALA A 52 4.97 29.35 4.96
C ALA A 52 4.10 29.51 6.21
N GLU A 53 4.71 29.49 7.38
CA GLU A 53 4.06 29.64 8.68
C GLU A 53 3.50 31.04 8.87
N ARG A 54 4.27 32.08 8.51
CA ARG A 54 3.81 33.47 8.56
C ARG A 54 2.66 33.71 7.58
N PHE A 55 2.76 33.19 6.36
CA PHE A 55 1.69 33.29 5.37
C PHE A 55 0.43 32.60 5.87
N TYR A 56 0.54 31.37 6.36
CA TYR A 56 -0.58 30.61 6.90
C TYR A 56 -1.24 31.30 8.10
N ALA A 57 -0.46 31.94 8.97
CA ALA A 57 -0.97 32.71 10.10
C ALA A 57 -1.85 33.90 9.67
N GLU A 58 -1.57 34.51 8.52
CA GLU A 58 -2.29 35.67 7.96
C GLU A 58 -3.58 35.32 7.19
N LEU A 59 -3.85 34.02 7.03
CA LEU A 59 -5.06 33.51 6.38
C LEU A 59 -6.19 33.35 7.41
N THR A 60 -7.42 33.60 6.96
CA THR A 60 -8.60 33.16 7.71
C THR A 60 -8.77 31.65 7.58
N ASP A 61 -9.53 31.04 8.48
CA ASP A 61 -9.72 29.58 8.51
C ASP A 61 -10.26 29.03 7.18
N ARG A 62 -11.15 29.76 6.51
CA ARG A 62 -11.66 29.41 5.17
C ARG A 62 -10.56 29.30 4.11
N TYR A 63 -9.56 30.18 4.15
CA TYR A 63 -8.47 30.18 3.17
C TYR A 63 -7.37 29.19 3.54
N ARG A 64 -7.15 28.96 4.84
CA ARG A 64 -6.32 27.86 5.34
C ARG A 64 -6.85 26.52 4.87
N GLU A 65 -8.16 26.29 4.99
CA GLU A 65 -8.80 25.05 4.55
C GLU A 65 -8.56 24.81 3.05
N LYS A 66 -8.81 25.81 2.19
CA LYS A 66 -8.54 25.69 0.74
C LYS A 66 -7.09 25.31 0.43
N LEU A 67 -6.14 25.94 1.13
CA LEU A 67 -4.71 25.67 0.93
C LEU A 67 -4.35 24.24 1.35
N VAL A 68 -4.85 23.79 2.50
CA VAL A 68 -4.62 22.44 3.02
C VAL A 68 -5.32 21.40 2.16
N GLU A 69 -6.55 21.64 1.70
CA GLU A 69 -7.26 20.73 0.80
C GLU A 69 -6.50 20.54 -0.52
N ARG A 70 -5.95 21.61 -1.09
CA ARG A 70 -5.09 21.50 -2.27
C ARG A 70 -3.82 20.72 -1.96
N ALA A 71 -3.15 21.01 -0.85
CA ALA A 71 -1.95 20.30 -0.43
C ALA A 71 -2.19 18.79 -0.30
N VAL A 72 -3.27 18.40 0.38
CA VAL A 72 -3.63 16.98 0.56
C VAL A 72 -4.04 16.33 -0.76
N SER A 73 -4.65 17.07 -1.69
CA SER A 73 -4.99 16.53 -3.02
C SER A 73 -3.76 16.18 -3.87
N LEU A 74 -2.61 16.81 -3.60
CA LEU A 74 -1.38 16.65 -4.39
C LEU A 74 -0.34 15.76 -3.70
N TYR A 75 -0.41 15.63 -2.38
CA TYR A 75 0.52 14.83 -1.61
C TYR A 75 -0.19 13.62 -1.01
N ASP A 76 0.03 12.47 -1.63
CA ASP A 76 -0.14 11.19 -0.94
C ASP A 76 1.21 10.80 -0.35
N GLY A 77 1.42 11.10 0.93
CA GLY A 77 2.64 10.74 1.66
C GLY A 77 2.89 9.23 1.75
N LYS A 78 1.91 8.40 1.35
CA LYS A 78 2.07 6.94 1.24
C LYS A 78 2.51 6.51 -0.14
N ALA A 79 2.16 7.25 -1.20
CA ALA A 79 2.43 6.86 -2.59
C ALA A 79 3.91 6.69 -2.93
N ARG A 80 4.82 7.37 -2.20
CA ARG A 80 6.27 7.24 -2.40
C ARG A 80 6.95 6.24 -1.48
N ARG A 81 6.22 5.60 -0.55
CA ARG A 81 6.80 4.48 0.20
C ARG A 81 7.02 3.36 -0.79
N LYS A 82 8.28 2.93 -0.95
CA LYS A 82 8.56 1.68 -1.67
C LYS A 82 7.74 0.60 -0.97
N HIS A 83 6.99 -0.16 -1.75
CA HIS A 83 6.39 -1.37 -1.21
C HIS A 83 7.55 -2.26 -0.71
N PRO A 84 7.43 -2.83 0.50
CA PRO A 84 8.40 -3.81 0.97
C PRO A 84 8.49 -4.96 -0.04
N ASP A 85 9.69 -5.52 -0.16
CA ASP A 85 9.92 -6.70 -1.00
C ASP A 85 9.16 -7.91 -0.43
N ASP A 86 8.81 -8.89 -1.27
CA ASP A 86 8.09 -10.09 -0.81
C ASP A 86 8.91 -10.92 0.21
N SER A 87 10.23 -10.77 0.24
CA SER A 87 11.11 -11.35 1.28
C SER A 87 10.93 -10.68 2.66
N GLU A 88 10.50 -9.41 2.69
CA GLU A 88 10.32 -8.61 3.90
C GLU A 88 8.87 -8.66 4.42
N ILE A 89 7.90 -8.94 3.55
CA ILE A 89 6.49 -9.07 3.93
C ILE A 89 6.30 -10.37 4.72
N LYS A 90 5.84 -10.26 5.97
CA LYS A 90 5.44 -11.42 6.78
C LYS A 90 4.02 -11.86 6.47
N VAL A 91 3.82 -13.18 6.44
CA VAL A 91 2.51 -13.83 6.29
C VAL A 91 2.38 -14.96 7.30
N CYS A 92 1.14 -15.36 7.59
CA CYS A 92 0.85 -16.56 8.36
C CYS A 92 1.48 -17.80 7.70
N SER A 93 2.24 -18.60 8.47
CA SER A 93 2.90 -19.81 7.96
C SER A 93 1.93 -20.89 7.49
N ASP A 94 0.71 -20.90 8.04
CA ASP A 94 -0.30 -21.92 7.74
C ASP A 94 -1.12 -21.55 6.50
N CYS A 95 -1.72 -20.35 6.50
CA CYS A 95 -2.62 -19.95 5.44
C CYS A 95 -2.01 -18.98 4.43
N GLY A 96 -0.88 -18.31 4.72
CA GLY A 96 -0.29 -17.30 3.83
C GLY A 96 -1.04 -15.97 3.82
N SER A 97 -1.88 -15.69 4.82
CA SER A 97 -2.55 -14.39 4.93
C SER A 97 -1.59 -13.32 5.45
N THR A 98 -1.71 -12.10 4.92
CA THR A 98 -1.10 -10.89 5.49
C THR A 98 -1.95 -10.28 6.62
N GLU A 99 -3.14 -10.81 6.87
CA GLU A 99 -4.02 -10.42 7.99
C GLU A 99 -3.52 -11.10 9.28
N ILE A 100 -2.35 -10.64 9.74
CA ILE A 100 -1.70 -11.06 10.96
C ILE A 100 -1.51 -9.87 11.89
N GLU A 101 -1.62 -10.10 13.19
CA GLU A 101 -1.58 -9.08 14.24
C GLU A 101 -0.58 -9.49 15.32
N ILE A 102 0.15 -8.53 15.87
CA ILE A 102 1.01 -8.74 17.04
C ILE A 102 0.30 -8.23 18.29
N GLN A 103 0.38 -8.97 19.38
CA GLN A 103 -0.11 -8.50 20.67
C GLN A 103 0.89 -7.48 21.27
N ALA A 104 0.40 -6.55 22.07
CA ALA A 104 1.24 -5.57 22.77
C ALA A 104 0.90 -5.52 24.26
N TRP A 105 1.93 -5.32 25.09
CA TRP A 105 1.76 -4.96 26.49
C TRP A 105 1.31 -3.51 26.59
N VAL A 106 0.17 -3.32 27.24
CA VAL A 106 -0.47 -2.01 27.44
C VAL A 106 -0.73 -1.82 28.93
N ASP A 107 -0.44 -0.63 29.46
CA ASP A 107 -0.79 -0.29 30.84
C ASP A 107 -2.31 -0.34 31.01
N VAL A 108 -2.78 -1.17 31.92
CA VAL A 108 -4.21 -1.43 32.11
C VAL A 108 -4.98 -0.21 32.62
N ASN A 109 -4.32 0.73 33.30
CA ASN A 109 -4.96 1.90 33.90
C ASN A 109 -4.93 3.10 32.95
N THR A 110 -3.88 3.26 32.16
CA THR A 110 -3.70 4.43 31.26
C THR A 110 -3.96 4.13 29.80
N ASN A 111 -4.04 2.85 29.41
CA ASN A 111 -4.09 2.38 28.03
C ASN A 111 -2.86 2.82 27.21
N GLU A 112 -1.73 3.09 27.87
CA GLU A 112 -0.48 3.47 27.23
C GLU A 112 0.29 2.22 26.75
N TYR A 113 0.78 2.28 25.51
CA TYR A 113 1.62 1.23 24.94
C TYR A 113 2.96 1.13 25.69
N HIS A 114 3.37 -0.10 26.03
CA HIS A 114 4.65 -0.38 26.64
C HIS A 114 5.62 -1.05 25.66
N SER A 115 5.26 -2.21 25.12
CA SER A 115 6.10 -2.96 24.18
C SER A 115 5.31 -4.02 23.43
N ASP A 116 5.83 -4.48 22.29
CA ASP A 116 5.27 -5.62 21.56
C ASP A 116 5.49 -6.94 22.31
N VAL A 117 4.68 -7.95 21.98
CA VAL A 117 4.86 -9.34 22.44
C VAL A 117 5.47 -10.13 21.28
N ASP A 118 6.74 -10.50 21.42
CA ASP A 118 7.55 -11.00 20.29
C ASP A 118 7.07 -12.32 19.65
N ASP A 119 6.31 -13.16 20.38
CA ASP A 119 6.02 -14.55 19.96
C ASP A 119 4.53 -14.89 19.80
N TYR A 120 3.63 -13.90 19.92
CA TYR A 120 2.17 -14.14 19.86
C TYR A 120 1.58 -13.39 18.67
N ILE A 121 1.79 -13.98 17.49
CA ILE A 121 1.24 -13.47 16.24
C ILE A 121 -0.10 -14.16 16.00
N TRP A 122 -1.18 -13.37 16.01
CA TRP A 122 -2.52 -13.83 15.72
C TRP A 122 -2.82 -13.75 14.23
N CYS A 123 -3.38 -14.79 13.63
CA CYS A 123 -3.89 -14.72 12.26
C CYS A 123 -5.41 -14.68 12.25
N SER A 124 -5.98 -13.58 11.73
CA SER A 124 -7.43 -13.37 11.68
C SER A 124 -8.17 -14.35 10.76
N ARG A 125 -7.48 -14.97 9.80
CA ARG A 125 -8.06 -15.98 8.90
C ARG A 125 -8.06 -17.38 9.52
N CYS A 126 -7.04 -17.70 10.31
CA CYS A 126 -6.95 -18.97 11.02
C CYS A 126 -7.70 -18.95 12.35
N GLU A 127 -7.97 -17.76 12.88
CA GLU A 127 -8.47 -17.55 14.24
C GLU A 127 -7.60 -18.28 15.28
N ASP A 128 -6.27 -18.22 15.09
CA ASP A 128 -5.30 -18.86 15.98
C ASP A 128 -3.98 -18.08 16.04
N ASN A 129 -3.16 -18.39 17.05
CA ASN A 129 -1.77 -17.96 17.13
C ASN A 129 -0.93 -18.81 16.19
N VAL A 130 -0.16 -18.16 15.34
CA VAL A 130 0.59 -18.79 14.26
C VAL A 130 2.04 -18.33 14.26
N GLU A 131 2.90 -19.15 13.66
CA GLU A 131 4.20 -18.66 13.21
C GLU A 131 4.05 -17.82 11.93
N THR A 132 5.08 -17.04 11.61
CA THR A 132 5.15 -16.31 10.35
C THR A 132 6.32 -16.74 9.49
N CYS A 133 6.11 -16.72 8.18
CA CYS A 133 7.16 -16.83 7.18
C CYS A 133 7.15 -15.59 6.28
N SER A 134 8.14 -15.47 5.40
CA SER A 134 8.09 -14.42 4.37
C SER A 134 7.08 -14.79 3.30
N LYS A 135 6.47 -13.78 2.68
CA LYS A 135 5.57 -13.96 1.54
C LYS A 135 6.28 -14.66 0.39
N GLN A 136 7.57 -14.38 0.18
CA GLN A 136 8.42 -15.08 -0.76
C GLN A 136 8.52 -16.59 -0.46
N SER A 137 8.82 -16.98 0.79
CA SER A 137 8.89 -18.40 1.15
C SER A 137 7.55 -19.10 0.99
N PHE A 138 6.43 -18.42 1.25
CA PHE A 138 5.11 -18.97 0.99
C PHE A 138 4.81 -19.12 -0.52
N LEU A 139 5.25 -18.15 -1.34
CA LEU A 139 5.19 -18.25 -2.80
C LEU A 139 5.98 -19.44 -3.33
N GLU A 140 7.18 -19.67 -2.80
CA GLU A 140 8.03 -20.82 -3.15
C GLU A 140 7.33 -22.15 -2.81
N LYS A 141 6.76 -22.25 -1.59
CA LYS A 141 5.94 -23.40 -1.17
C LYS A 141 4.78 -23.68 -2.13
N MET A 142 4.02 -22.65 -2.51
CA MET A 142 2.93 -22.80 -3.47
C MET A 142 3.44 -23.20 -4.87
N GLN A 143 4.61 -22.71 -5.28
CA GLN A 143 5.20 -23.05 -6.57
C GLN A 143 5.71 -24.49 -6.61
N GLU A 144 6.27 -25.00 -5.51
CA GLU A 144 6.67 -26.40 -5.37
C GLU A 144 5.46 -27.34 -5.44
N TRP A 145 4.38 -26.99 -4.73
CA TRP A 145 3.11 -27.71 -4.83
C TRP A 145 2.56 -27.69 -6.26
N TRP A 146 2.56 -26.53 -6.93
CA TRP A 146 2.09 -26.45 -8.30
C TRP A 146 2.84 -27.41 -9.22
N LYS A 147 4.18 -27.44 -9.11
CA LYS A 147 5.05 -28.32 -9.91
C LYS A 147 4.91 -29.81 -9.58
N SER A 148 4.39 -30.16 -8.39
CA SER A 148 4.20 -31.56 -7.99
C SER A 148 2.87 -32.15 -8.48
N ASN A 149 1.98 -31.32 -9.04
CA ASN A 149 0.68 -31.78 -9.55
C ASN A 149 0.82 -32.69 -10.77
N SER A 150 -0.03 -33.72 -10.83
CA SER A 150 -0.18 -34.56 -12.01
C SER A 150 -0.90 -33.82 -13.14
N THR A 151 -0.75 -34.31 -14.38
CA THR A 151 -1.48 -33.76 -15.54
C THR A 151 -2.99 -33.70 -15.29
N ASP A 152 -3.58 -34.75 -14.72
CA ASP A 152 -5.02 -34.80 -14.43
C ASP A 152 -5.45 -33.71 -13.44
N ASN A 153 -4.63 -33.45 -12.40
CA ASN A 153 -4.89 -32.35 -11.47
C ASN A 153 -4.77 -31.00 -12.17
N LEU A 154 -3.75 -30.80 -13.02
CA LEU A 154 -3.58 -29.56 -13.77
C LEU A 154 -4.77 -29.32 -14.71
N GLU A 155 -5.30 -30.35 -15.37
CA GLU A 155 -6.52 -30.23 -16.17
C GLU A 155 -7.74 -29.82 -15.33
N TYR A 156 -7.89 -30.39 -14.13
CA TYR A 156 -8.96 -30.02 -13.20
C TYR A 156 -8.85 -28.57 -12.73
N LEU A 157 -7.65 -28.14 -12.33
CA LEU A 157 -7.41 -26.81 -11.77
C LEU A 157 -7.53 -25.70 -12.82
N THR A 158 -6.98 -25.94 -14.02
CA THR A 158 -6.95 -24.92 -15.09
C THR A 158 -8.21 -24.95 -15.96
N GLY A 159 -8.89 -26.09 -16.04
CA GLY A 159 -9.96 -26.35 -17.00
C GLY A 159 -9.46 -26.67 -18.42
N PHE A 160 -8.14 -26.68 -18.65
CA PHE A 160 -7.54 -27.04 -19.93
C PHE A 160 -7.56 -28.56 -20.15
N LYS A 161 -7.55 -28.97 -21.41
CA LYS A 161 -7.38 -30.37 -21.79
C LYS A 161 -6.10 -30.57 -22.56
N THR A 162 -5.37 -31.64 -22.22
CA THR A 162 -4.15 -32.04 -22.93
C THR A 162 -4.41 -32.26 -24.42
N SER A 163 -5.62 -32.73 -24.77
CA SER A 163 -6.08 -32.90 -26.15
C SER A 163 -6.12 -31.60 -26.95
N ASP A 164 -6.26 -30.45 -26.28
CA ASP A 164 -6.32 -29.13 -26.93
C ASP A 164 -4.93 -28.63 -27.35
N PHE A 165 -3.85 -29.32 -26.92
CA PHE A 165 -2.45 -28.98 -27.20
C PHE A 165 -1.73 -30.10 -27.97
N PRO A 166 -2.10 -30.37 -29.25
CA PRO A 166 -1.49 -31.42 -30.04
C PRO A 166 -0.03 -31.12 -30.39
N SER A 167 0.84 -32.08 -30.05
CA SER A 167 2.32 -31.98 -30.12
C SER A 167 2.92 -31.69 -31.49
N ALA A 168 2.13 -31.77 -32.57
CA ALA A 168 2.64 -31.64 -33.93
C ALA A 168 2.61 -30.20 -34.46
N ASN A 169 1.81 -29.28 -33.89
CA ASN A 169 1.61 -27.94 -34.47
C ASN A 169 1.19 -26.83 -33.47
N SER A 170 1.06 -27.10 -32.17
CA SER A 170 0.78 -26.03 -31.20
C SER A 170 2.07 -25.31 -30.81
N GLY A 171 2.11 -23.99 -30.94
CA GLY A 171 3.26 -23.17 -30.51
C GLY A 171 3.48 -23.14 -28.99
N GLN A 172 2.63 -23.83 -28.23
CA GLN A 172 2.64 -23.95 -26.79
C GLN A 172 2.18 -25.36 -26.39
N THR A 173 2.86 -25.95 -25.42
CA THR A 173 2.52 -27.23 -24.79
C THR A 173 1.48 -27.04 -23.68
N PHE A 174 0.77 -28.11 -23.30
CA PHE A 174 -0.16 -28.07 -22.17
C PHE A 174 0.51 -27.58 -20.87
N ALA A 175 1.72 -28.06 -20.57
CA ALA A 175 2.44 -27.67 -19.37
C ALA A 175 2.80 -26.17 -19.38
N GLU A 176 3.24 -25.64 -20.52
CA GLU A 176 3.52 -24.21 -20.67
C GLU A 176 2.26 -23.36 -20.52
N ALA A 177 1.12 -23.79 -21.07
CA ALA A 177 -0.14 -23.08 -20.92
C ALA A 177 -0.65 -23.11 -19.47
N ALA A 178 -0.52 -24.25 -18.79
CA ALA A 178 -0.86 -24.38 -17.38
C ALA A 178 0.02 -23.49 -16.50
N ASP A 179 1.34 -23.48 -16.73
CA ASP A 179 2.27 -22.61 -16.01
C ASP A 179 2.01 -21.13 -16.27
N GLU A 180 1.69 -20.75 -17.51
CA GLU A 180 1.32 -19.37 -17.83
C GLU A 180 0.03 -18.95 -17.09
N TRP A 181 -0.97 -19.85 -17.05
CA TRP A 181 -2.20 -19.63 -16.29
C TRP A 181 -1.91 -19.42 -14.80
N TRP A 182 -1.08 -20.28 -14.21
CA TRP A 182 -0.68 -20.15 -12.81
C TRP A 182 0.09 -18.86 -12.56
N ASN A 183 1.09 -18.56 -13.39
CA ASN A 183 1.91 -17.36 -13.25
C ASN A 183 1.14 -16.06 -13.44
N GLY A 184 0.05 -16.08 -14.20
CA GLY A 184 -0.86 -14.95 -14.35
C GLY A 184 -1.75 -14.68 -13.13
N LYS A 185 -1.81 -15.57 -12.14
CA LYS A 185 -2.59 -15.37 -10.90
C LYS A 185 -1.89 -14.44 -9.91
N SER A 186 -2.69 -13.62 -9.24
CA SER A 186 -2.25 -12.85 -8.07
C SER A 186 -1.88 -13.78 -6.90
N TYR A 187 -1.16 -13.23 -5.92
CA TYR A 187 -0.79 -13.97 -4.70
C TYR A 187 -2.01 -14.58 -4.00
N ASP A 188 -3.08 -13.80 -3.82
CA ASP A 188 -4.30 -14.27 -3.14
C ASP A 188 -5.04 -15.35 -3.93
N GLU A 189 -5.10 -15.24 -5.25
CA GLU A 189 -5.69 -16.28 -6.11
C GLU A 189 -4.89 -17.58 -6.02
N LYS A 190 -3.55 -17.51 -6.13
CA LYS A 190 -2.66 -18.67 -5.95
C LYS A 190 -2.87 -19.34 -4.60
N ARG A 191 -2.92 -18.54 -3.53
CA ARG A 191 -3.14 -19.01 -2.17
C ARG A 191 -4.50 -19.70 -2.02
N ASN A 192 -5.57 -19.12 -2.55
CA ASN A 192 -6.90 -19.73 -2.46
C ASN A 192 -6.96 -21.07 -3.21
N ILE A 193 -6.34 -21.15 -4.40
CA ILE A 193 -6.24 -22.40 -5.16
C ILE A 193 -5.44 -23.44 -4.36
N TYR A 194 -4.27 -23.05 -3.84
CA TYR A 194 -3.40 -23.91 -3.04
C TYR A 194 -4.13 -24.46 -1.81
N LEU A 195 -4.70 -23.61 -0.96
CA LEU A 195 -5.36 -24.02 0.28
C LEU A 195 -6.58 -24.92 0.07
N THR A 196 -7.26 -24.80 -1.07
CA THR A 196 -8.44 -25.62 -1.38
C THR A 196 -8.05 -27.00 -1.93
N ASN A 197 -6.81 -27.18 -2.39
CA ASN A 197 -6.37 -28.37 -3.15
C ASN A 197 -5.06 -29.01 -2.67
N ASN A 198 -4.49 -28.53 -1.56
CA ASN A 198 -3.26 -29.07 -0.94
C ASN A 198 -3.57 -29.96 0.26
#